data_AF-A0A199VAZ1-F1
#
_entry.id   AF-A0A199VAZ1-F1
#
_cell.length_a   1.000
_cell.length_b   1.000
_cell.length_c   1.000
_cell.angle_alpha   90.00
_cell.angle_beta   90.00
_cell.angle_gamma   90.00
#
_symmetry.space_group_name_H-M   'P 1'
#
loop_
_entity.id
_entity.type
_entity.pdbx_description
1 polymer ?
#
loop_
_entity_poly.entity_id
_entity_poly.type
_entity_poly.pdbx_seq_one_letter_code
_entity_poly.pdbx_strand_id
1 'polypeptide(L)'
;MKQPTPPLCFLVITSLAFAFVAARWTPRGLDAEIEALQELDRVIGLPGQPDCSAKFRHYSGYVTIDEHLGKALFYWFFEATENPAEKPLLLWLNGGPGCSSIGFGEGQELGPFLVRKDVPELINLSRIHCFAAANLIFLDAPAGVGFSYSNTSVEIDRPGDNSTPFGSYAFLVKWFQRFPQYRENEFYIAGESYSGHYVPQLANVIFDENKKAIQENYINFKGFMVGGWTIMYEGLTFVTVRGAGHQVPTIAPKQALQVAKHFLTNEPLPSVPY
;
A
#
# COMPACT_ATOMS: atom_id res chain seq x y z
N MET A 1 -8.94 90.45 43.15
CA MET A 1 -7.65 89.85 42.72
C MET A 1 -7.93 88.44 42.25
N LYS A 2 -7.69 88.18 40.96
CA LYS A 2 -7.86 86.86 40.33
C LYS A 2 -6.69 85.96 40.73
N GLN A 3 -6.96 84.70 41.04
CA GLN A 3 -5.99 83.62 40.88
C GLN A 3 -6.63 82.44 40.13
N PRO A 4 -5.87 81.71 39.30
CA PRO A 4 -6.40 80.88 38.23
C PRO A 4 -6.39 79.38 38.57
N THR A 5 -7.33 78.66 37.94
CA THR A 5 -7.39 77.20 37.85
C THR A 5 -6.22 76.64 37.04
N PRO A 6 -5.61 75.49 37.43
CA PRO A 6 -4.69 74.75 36.57
C PRO A 6 -5.45 73.80 35.61
N PRO A 7 -4.84 73.41 34.48
CA PRO A 7 -5.54 72.68 33.41
C PRO A 7 -5.65 71.17 33.68
N LEU A 8 -6.75 70.59 33.21
CA LEU A 8 -6.99 69.15 33.13
C LEU A 8 -6.01 68.53 32.11
N CYS A 9 -5.07 67.69 32.57
CA CYS A 9 -4.34 66.77 31.71
C CYS A 9 -5.29 65.66 31.24
N PHE A 10 -5.65 65.66 29.95
CA PHE A 10 -6.26 64.50 29.31
C PHE A 10 -5.16 63.48 28.98
N LEU A 11 -5.12 62.39 29.74
CA LEU A 11 -4.40 61.17 29.34
C LEU A 11 -5.24 60.47 28.27
N VAL A 12 -4.82 60.54 27.01
CA VAL A 12 -5.35 59.72 25.93
C VAL A 12 -4.75 58.32 26.08
N ILE A 13 -5.51 57.40 26.68
CA ILE A 13 -5.19 55.97 26.63
C ILE A 13 -5.74 55.45 25.31
N THR A 14 -4.88 55.33 24.29
CA THR A 14 -5.20 54.59 23.08
C THR A 14 -5.24 53.09 23.42
N SER A 15 -6.45 52.54 23.55
CA SER A 15 -6.66 51.10 23.65
C SER A 15 -6.43 50.46 22.29
N LEU A 16 -5.25 49.88 22.09
CA LEU A 16 -5.00 48.91 21.03
C LEU A 16 -5.73 47.61 21.41
N ALA A 17 -6.97 47.48 20.96
CA ALA A 17 -7.69 46.22 21.01
C ALA A 17 -7.01 45.23 20.03
N PHE A 18 -6.11 44.40 20.55
CA PHE A 18 -5.73 43.18 19.85
C PHE A 18 -6.95 42.26 19.81
N ALA A 19 -7.63 42.23 18.67
CA ALA A 19 -8.58 41.18 18.37
C ALA A 19 -7.80 39.87 18.23
N PHE A 20 -7.68 39.11 19.32
CA PHE A 20 -7.37 37.70 19.23
C PHE A 20 -8.54 37.05 18.49
N VAL A 21 -8.35 36.78 17.20
CA VAL A 21 -9.16 35.77 16.51
C VAL A 21 -8.77 34.45 17.17
N ALA A 22 -9.54 34.06 18.19
CA ALA A 22 -9.54 32.69 18.64
C ALA A 22 -10.00 31.85 17.44
N ALA A 23 -9.03 31.25 16.74
CA ALA A 23 -9.33 30.19 15.80
C ALA A 23 -10.17 29.16 16.56
N ARG A 24 -11.46 29.10 16.22
CA ARG A 24 -12.36 28.09 16.76
C ARG A 24 -11.73 26.74 16.41
N TRP A 25 -11.23 26.05 17.43
CA TRP A 25 -10.93 24.62 17.34
C TRP A 25 -12.27 23.92 17.13
N THR A 26 -12.65 23.77 15.87
CA THR A 26 -13.61 22.73 15.47
C THR A 26 -12.87 21.39 15.57
N PRO A 27 -13.50 20.32 16.10
CA PRO A 27 -12.95 18.98 15.94
C PRO A 27 -12.76 18.79 14.43
N ARG A 28 -11.52 18.56 13.98
CA ARG A 28 -11.22 18.46 12.55
C ARG A 28 -11.87 17.17 12.03
N GLY A 29 -13.12 17.28 11.61
CA GLY A 29 -13.71 16.35 10.66
C GLY A 29 -12.86 16.33 9.40
N LEU A 30 -12.95 15.25 8.64
CA LEU A 30 -12.24 15.13 7.39
C LEU A 30 -12.74 16.21 6.42
N ASP A 31 -11.88 16.70 5.54
CA ASP A 31 -12.32 17.63 4.50
C ASP A 31 -13.38 16.96 3.61
N ALA A 32 -14.46 17.68 3.28
CA ALA A 32 -15.61 17.11 2.58
C ALA A 32 -15.26 16.58 1.17
N GLU A 33 -14.27 17.18 0.51
CA GLU A 33 -13.79 16.68 -0.78
C GLU A 33 -13.03 15.35 -0.60
N ILE A 34 -12.23 15.24 0.45
CA ILE A 34 -11.52 14.01 0.79
C ILE A 34 -12.52 12.91 1.18
N GLU A 35 -13.55 13.22 1.97
CA GLU A 35 -14.64 12.28 2.28
C GLU A 35 -15.31 11.77 1.01
N ALA A 36 -15.64 12.66 0.07
CA ALA A 36 -16.25 12.27 -1.20
C ALA A 36 -15.32 11.36 -2.03
N LEU A 37 -14.01 11.64 -2.07
CA LEU A 37 -13.04 10.77 -2.75
C LEU A 37 -12.93 9.39 -2.10
N GLN A 38 -12.92 9.31 -0.76
CA GLN A 38 -12.94 8.02 -0.07
C GLN A 38 -14.22 7.25 -0.34
N GLU A 39 -15.37 7.93 -0.40
CA GLU A 39 -16.66 7.29 -0.69
C GLU A 39 -16.78 6.81 -2.14
N LEU A 40 -16.05 7.40 -3.09
CA LEU A 40 -15.95 6.87 -4.46
C LEU A 40 -15.19 5.54 -4.52
N ASP A 41 -14.18 5.37 -3.66
CA ASP A 41 -13.43 4.12 -3.54
C ASP A 41 -14.14 3.09 -2.63
N ARG A 42 -15.27 3.46 -2.01
CA ARG A 42 -16.00 2.63 -1.05
C ARG A 42 -16.58 1.38 -1.70
N VAL A 43 -16.21 0.21 -1.18
CA VAL A 43 -16.86 -1.05 -1.57
C VAL A 43 -18.06 -1.27 -0.66
N ILE A 44 -19.27 -1.15 -1.24
CA ILE A 44 -20.54 -1.33 -0.51
C ILE A 44 -20.99 -2.79 -0.43
N GLY A 45 -20.47 -3.65 -1.31
CA GLY A 45 -20.73 -5.08 -1.33
C GLY A 45 -20.09 -5.77 -2.53
N LEU A 46 -19.73 -7.03 -2.35
CA LEU A 46 -19.19 -7.90 -3.38
C LEU A 46 -20.20 -9.00 -3.73
N PRO A 47 -20.19 -9.49 -4.99
CA PRO A 47 -20.94 -10.69 -5.35
C PRO A 47 -20.61 -11.86 -4.42
N GLY A 48 -21.65 -12.43 -3.80
CA GLY A 48 -21.56 -13.55 -2.86
C GLY A 48 -20.84 -13.25 -1.55
N GLN A 49 -20.72 -11.98 -1.17
CA GLN A 49 -20.30 -11.55 0.15
C GLN A 49 -21.38 -11.90 1.19
N PRO A 50 -21.04 -12.59 2.30
CA PRO A 50 -22.01 -12.92 3.34
C PRO A 50 -22.56 -11.67 4.02
N ASP A 51 -23.85 -11.65 4.36
CA ASP A 51 -24.53 -10.51 5.05
C ASP A 51 -23.83 -10.09 6.36
N CYS A 52 -23.13 -11.01 7.03
CA CYS A 52 -22.40 -10.77 8.27
C CYS A 52 -21.04 -10.07 8.09
N SER A 53 -20.61 -9.81 6.85
CA SER A 53 -19.38 -9.09 6.51
C SER A 53 -19.48 -7.56 6.66
N ALA A 54 -20.67 -7.02 6.96
CA ALA A 54 -20.93 -5.60 7.20
C ALA A 54 -20.22 -5.01 8.46
N LYS A 55 -19.29 -5.74 9.07
CA LYS A 55 -18.61 -5.34 10.32
C LYS A 55 -17.38 -4.48 10.11
N PHE A 56 -16.87 -4.38 8.90
CA PHE A 56 -15.70 -3.55 8.60
C PHE A 56 -15.87 -2.83 7.27
N ARG A 57 -15.06 -1.80 7.12
CA ARG A 57 -15.04 -0.91 5.98
C ARG A 57 -13.92 -1.32 5.04
N HIS A 58 -14.17 -1.35 3.73
CA HIS A 58 -13.14 -1.60 2.74
C HIS A 58 -13.33 -0.71 1.51
N TYR A 59 -12.21 -0.42 0.86
CA TYR A 59 -12.09 0.57 -0.19
C TYR A 59 -11.17 0.02 -1.27
N SER A 60 -11.55 0.14 -2.54
CA SER A 60 -10.67 -0.23 -3.66
C SER A 60 -10.73 0.83 -4.74
N GLY A 61 -9.59 1.05 -5.38
CA GLY A 61 -9.47 2.13 -6.34
C GLY A 61 -8.05 2.29 -6.85
N TYR A 62 -7.84 3.39 -7.56
CA TYR A 62 -6.58 3.71 -8.20
C TYR A 62 -5.93 4.95 -7.59
N VAL A 63 -4.61 4.91 -7.50
CA VAL A 63 -3.78 6.07 -7.20
C VAL A 63 -2.79 6.26 -8.34
N THR A 64 -2.88 7.40 -9.02
CA THR A 64 -1.95 7.76 -10.11
C THR A 64 -0.61 8.17 -9.53
N ILE A 65 0.43 7.37 -9.79
CA ILE A 65 1.79 7.58 -9.29
C ILE A 65 2.66 8.38 -10.26
N ASP A 66 2.31 8.38 -11.55
CA ASP A 66 2.97 9.19 -12.58
C ASP A 66 1.96 9.62 -13.66
N GLU A 67 1.66 10.91 -13.73
CA GLU A 67 0.71 11.48 -14.70
C GLU A 67 1.26 11.48 -16.13
N HIS A 68 2.57 11.67 -16.30
CA HIS A 68 3.20 11.75 -17.61
C HIS A 68 3.22 10.38 -18.29
N LEU A 69 3.47 9.33 -17.51
CA LEU A 69 3.49 7.96 -17.99
C LEU A 69 2.11 7.31 -17.95
N GLY A 70 1.13 7.95 -17.30
CA GLY A 70 -0.20 7.41 -17.05
C GLY A 70 -0.15 6.14 -16.22
N LYS A 71 0.67 6.11 -15.18
CA LYS A 71 0.82 4.98 -14.26
C LYS A 71 -0.09 5.13 -13.07
N ALA A 72 -0.93 4.14 -12.84
CA ALA A 72 -1.78 4.05 -11.66
C ALA A 72 -1.65 2.68 -11.00
N LEU A 73 -1.52 2.68 -9.68
CA LEU A 73 -1.54 1.45 -8.89
C LEU A 73 -2.93 1.23 -8.29
N PHE A 74 -3.42 0.01 -8.44
CA PHE A 74 -4.65 -0.46 -7.83
C PHE A 74 -4.37 -0.95 -6.41
N TYR A 75 -5.24 -0.57 -5.48
CA TYR A 75 -5.17 -1.03 -4.11
C TYR A 75 -6.53 -1.55 -3.64
N TRP A 76 -6.48 -2.41 -2.63
CA TRP A 76 -7.64 -2.79 -1.84
C TRP A 76 -7.31 -2.64 -0.36
N PHE A 77 -7.96 -1.68 0.29
CA PHE A 77 -7.81 -1.35 1.69
C PHE A 77 -8.96 -1.93 2.52
N PHE A 78 -8.63 -2.50 3.67
CA PHE A 78 -9.56 -3.08 4.64
C PHE A 78 -9.27 -2.50 6.02
N GLU A 79 -10.28 -1.86 6.61
CA GLU A 79 -10.23 -1.43 7.99
C GLU A 79 -10.24 -2.63 8.94
N ALA A 80 -9.59 -2.46 10.09
CA ALA A 80 -9.71 -3.42 11.18
C ALA A 80 -11.16 -3.53 11.66
N THR A 81 -11.56 -4.72 12.11
CA THR A 81 -12.94 -4.98 12.55
C THR A 81 -13.34 -4.26 13.84
N GLU A 82 -12.35 -3.83 14.63
CA GLU A 82 -12.55 -3.16 15.92
C GLU A 82 -11.61 -1.95 16.03
N ASN A 83 -12.18 -0.79 16.39
CA ASN A 83 -11.48 0.49 16.59
C ASN A 83 -10.41 0.80 15.53
N PRO A 84 -10.74 0.79 14.22
CA PRO A 84 -9.75 0.89 13.14
C PRO A 84 -8.87 2.15 13.21
N ALA A 85 -9.38 3.26 13.74
CA ALA A 85 -8.63 4.49 13.94
C ALA A 85 -7.42 4.33 14.90
N GLU A 86 -7.49 3.38 15.85
CA GLU A 86 -6.42 3.14 16.84
C GLU A 86 -5.45 2.04 16.41
N LYS A 87 -5.73 1.34 15.30
CA LYS A 87 -4.97 0.17 14.87
C LYS A 87 -3.82 0.56 13.93
N PRO A 88 -2.70 -0.18 13.94
CA PRO A 88 -1.64 0.03 12.96
C PRO A 88 -2.15 -0.19 11.52
N LEU A 89 -1.41 0.36 10.57
CA LEU A 89 -1.63 0.19 9.15
C LEU A 89 -0.53 -0.70 8.56
N LEU A 90 -0.92 -1.74 7.84
CA LEU A 90 0.00 -2.69 7.22
C LEU A 90 -0.20 -2.69 5.70
N LEU A 91 0.86 -2.35 4.96
CA LEU A 91 0.93 -2.60 3.52
C LEU A 91 1.39 -4.04 3.27
N TRP A 92 0.64 -4.81 2.48
CA TRP A 92 0.99 -6.15 2.03
C TRP A 92 1.38 -6.18 0.55
N LEU A 93 2.51 -6.82 0.25
CA LEU A 93 3.04 -6.99 -1.10
C LEU A 93 3.33 -8.48 -1.39
N ASN A 94 2.70 -9.08 -2.39
CA ASN A 94 3.15 -10.37 -2.93
C ASN A 94 4.31 -10.15 -3.94
N GLY A 95 5.11 -11.20 -4.13
CA GLY A 95 6.34 -11.16 -4.92
C GLY A 95 6.18 -11.45 -6.42
N GLY A 96 6.83 -12.53 -6.88
CA GLY A 96 6.88 -12.93 -8.29
C GLY A 96 8.30 -12.87 -8.89
N PRO A 97 8.78 -11.73 -9.39
CA PRO A 97 8.13 -10.42 -9.54
C PRO A 97 6.89 -10.47 -10.46
N GLY A 98 5.89 -9.64 -10.17
CA GLY A 98 4.71 -9.50 -11.03
C GLY A 98 3.44 -10.22 -10.56
N CYS A 99 3.43 -10.75 -9.33
CA CYS A 99 2.23 -11.31 -8.74
C CYS A 99 1.31 -10.25 -8.15
N SER A 100 0.00 -10.45 -8.30
CA SER A 100 -1.00 -9.58 -7.70
C SER A 100 -1.12 -9.83 -6.21
N SER A 101 -1.02 -8.77 -5.42
CA SER A 101 -1.28 -8.83 -3.97
C SER A 101 -2.75 -9.04 -3.67
N ILE A 102 -3.62 -8.65 -4.61
CA ILE A 102 -5.05 -8.92 -4.52
C ILE A 102 -5.33 -10.40 -4.85
N GLY A 103 -4.73 -10.94 -5.91
CA GLY A 103 -4.96 -12.33 -6.33
C GLY A 103 -4.47 -13.38 -5.34
N PHE A 104 -3.37 -13.10 -4.62
CA PHE A 104 -2.78 -14.02 -3.63
C PHE A 104 -3.07 -13.57 -2.20
N GLY A 105 -2.44 -12.47 -1.74
CA GLY A 105 -2.56 -11.97 -0.38
C GLY A 105 -3.99 -11.82 0.08
N GLU A 106 -4.80 -11.08 -0.68
CA GLU A 106 -6.21 -10.86 -0.38
C GLU A 106 -7.05 -12.11 -0.67
N GLY A 107 -7.08 -12.61 -1.90
CA GLY A 107 -8.04 -13.65 -2.28
C GLY A 107 -7.77 -15.07 -1.78
N GLN A 108 -6.56 -15.38 -1.30
CA GLN A 108 -6.13 -16.76 -0.98
C GLN A 108 -5.41 -16.92 0.37
N GLU A 109 -4.85 -15.85 0.93
CA GLU A 109 -3.95 -15.97 2.09
C GLU A 109 -4.53 -15.33 3.34
N LEU A 110 -4.36 -14.02 3.47
CA LEU A 110 -4.66 -13.26 4.70
C LEU A 110 -5.76 -12.23 4.50
N GLY A 111 -6.37 -12.17 3.32
CA GLY A 111 -7.58 -11.37 3.07
C GLY A 111 -8.79 -11.87 3.89
N PRO A 112 -9.84 -11.03 4.00
CA PRO A 112 -10.99 -11.37 4.82
C PRO A 112 -11.93 -12.38 4.15
N PHE A 113 -11.75 -12.59 2.84
CA PHE A 113 -12.58 -13.44 2.01
C PHE A 113 -11.72 -14.49 1.31
N LEU A 114 -12.16 -15.75 1.32
CA LEU A 114 -11.63 -16.77 0.41
C LEU A 114 -12.62 -17.04 -0.71
N VAL A 115 -12.07 -17.11 -1.93
CA VAL A 115 -12.83 -17.50 -3.11
C VAL A 115 -13.03 -19.02 -3.09
N ARG A 116 -14.29 -19.47 -3.20
CA ARG A 116 -14.60 -20.88 -3.42
C ARG A 116 -14.54 -21.23 -4.89
N LYS A 117 -14.07 -22.46 -5.16
CA LYS A 117 -14.10 -23.03 -6.50
C LYS A 117 -15.56 -23.25 -6.93
N ASP A 118 -15.90 -22.83 -8.15
CA ASP A 118 -17.16 -23.11 -8.85
C ASP A 118 -18.44 -22.52 -8.23
N VAL A 119 -18.33 -21.68 -7.20
CA VAL A 119 -19.46 -20.89 -6.66
C VAL A 119 -19.02 -19.45 -6.41
N PRO A 120 -19.85 -18.44 -6.73
CA PRO A 120 -19.50 -17.03 -6.53
C PRO A 120 -19.53 -16.61 -5.06
N GLU A 121 -19.48 -17.56 -4.11
CA GLU A 121 -19.63 -17.28 -2.69
C GLU A 121 -18.27 -17.09 -2.00
N LEU A 122 -18.13 -15.97 -1.29
CA LEU A 122 -16.99 -15.68 -0.46
C LEU A 122 -17.14 -16.37 0.91
N ILE A 123 -16.12 -17.09 1.36
CA ILE A 123 -16.09 -17.60 2.73
C ILE A 123 -15.57 -16.48 3.62
N ASN A 124 -16.37 -16.07 4.62
CA ASN A 124 -15.92 -15.19 5.67
C ASN A 124 -14.95 -15.94 6.59
N LEU A 125 -13.69 -15.52 6.57
CA LEU A 125 -12.68 -15.97 7.50
C LEU A 125 -12.82 -15.24 8.84
N SER A 126 -13.96 -15.39 9.51
CA SER A 126 -14.24 -14.74 10.80
C SER A 126 -13.33 -15.24 11.95
N ARG A 127 -12.30 -16.04 11.64
CA ARG A 127 -11.31 -16.59 12.59
C ARG A 127 -9.85 -16.30 12.22
N ILE A 128 -9.56 -15.59 11.12
CA ILE A 128 -8.19 -15.12 10.90
C ILE A 128 -8.03 -13.79 11.65
N HIS A 129 -7.31 -13.86 12.76
CA HIS A 129 -7.05 -12.79 13.71
C HIS A 129 -6.36 -11.53 13.11
N CYS A 130 -5.90 -11.58 11.86
CA CYS A 130 -5.14 -10.50 11.23
C CYS A 130 -5.93 -9.18 11.12
N PHE A 131 -7.23 -9.21 10.82
CA PHE A 131 -8.07 -7.99 10.72
C PHE A 131 -8.52 -7.42 12.07
N ALA A 132 -8.33 -8.15 13.17
CA ALA A 132 -8.53 -7.57 14.50
C ALA A 132 -7.30 -6.74 14.95
N ALA A 133 -6.14 -7.00 14.34
CA ALA A 133 -4.85 -6.46 14.76
C ALA A 133 -4.43 -5.22 13.98
N ALA A 134 -4.78 -5.10 12.69
CA ALA A 134 -4.33 -4.01 11.83
C ALA A 134 -5.35 -3.67 10.73
N ASN A 135 -5.25 -2.45 10.21
CA ASN A 135 -5.84 -2.09 8.93
C ASN A 135 -4.89 -2.56 7.80
N LEU A 136 -5.40 -3.20 6.75
CA LEU A 136 -4.59 -3.84 5.71
C LEU A 136 -4.75 -3.16 4.35
N ILE A 137 -3.65 -2.82 3.69
CA ILE A 137 -3.63 -2.37 2.29
C ILE A 137 -2.97 -3.46 1.46
N PHE A 138 -3.69 -4.02 0.50
CA PHE A 138 -3.11 -4.85 -0.56
C PHE A 138 -2.84 -3.97 -1.77
N LEU A 139 -1.62 -4.04 -2.31
CA LEU A 139 -1.20 -3.21 -3.43
C LEU A 139 -0.70 -4.07 -4.59
N ASP A 140 -1.31 -3.92 -5.75
CA ASP A 140 -0.78 -4.48 -6.99
C ASP A 140 0.38 -3.60 -7.47
N ALA A 141 1.60 -4.07 -7.29
CA ALA A 141 2.80 -3.36 -7.72
C ALA A 141 3.81 -4.31 -8.37
N PRO A 142 4.58 -3.85 -9.37
CA PRO A 142 4.53 -2.54 -10.03
C PRO A 142 3.34 -2.37 -11.00
N ALA A 143 3.26 -1.23 -11.69
CA ALA A 143 2.29 -1.00 -12.76
C ALA A 143 2.39 -2.11 -13.84
N GLY A 144 1.23 -2.65 -14.27
CA GLY A 144 1.12 -3.82 -15.12
C GLY A 144 0.82 -5.14 -14.38
N VAL A 145 0.86 -5.12 -13.04
CA VAL A 145 0.49 -6.25 -12.19
C VAL A 145 -0.99 -6.19 -11.82
N GLY A 146 -1.69 -7.31 -11.92
CA GLY A 146 -3.09 -7.43 -11.53
C GLY A 146 -3.96 -6.37 -12.20
N PHE A 147 -4.53 -5.46 -11.41
CA PHE A 147 -5.35 -4.36 -11.93
C PHE A 147 -4.58 -3.06 -12.17
N SER A 148 -3.33 -2.95 -11.71
CA SER A 148 -2.47 -1.78 -11.90
C SER A 148 -2.01 -1.66 -13.35
N TYR A 149 -1.93 -0.43 -13.86
CA TYR A 149 -1.64 -0.21 -15.28
C TYR A 149 -0.70 0.97 -15.53
N SER A 150 -0.19 1.01 -16.76
CA SER A 150 0.58 2.10 -17.34
C SER A 150 0.05 2.36 -18.75
N ASN A 151 -0.19 3.63 -19.09
CA ASN A 151 -0.50 4.02 -20.48
C ASN A 151 0.75 3.98 -21.37
N THR A 152 1.93 3.96 -20.77
CA THR A 152 3.22 3.85 -21.47
C THR A 152 3.63 2.39 -21.61
N SER A 153 4.08 2.01 -22.81
CA SER A 153 4.51 0.63 -23.09
C SER A 153 5.71 0.20 -22.24
N VAL A 154 5.77 -1.08 -21.92
CA VAL A 154 6.89 -1.67 -21.16
C VAL A 154 8.24 -1.56 -21.86
N GLU A 155 8.29 -1.31 -23.17
CA GLU A 155 9.56 -1.10 -23.88
C GLU A 155 10.20 0.25 -23.55
N ILE A 156 9.35 1.25 -23.30
CA ILE A 156 9.75 2.63 -22.98
C ILE A 156 10.01 2.75 -21.47
N ASP A 157 9.27 2.01 -20.65
CA ASP A 157 9.26 2.17 -19.21
C ASP A 157 9.17 0.80 -18.53
N ARG A 158 10.33 0.13 -18.43
CA ARG A 158 10.43 -1.20 -17.85
C ARG A 158 10.35 -1.12 -16.33
N PRO A 159 9.39 -1.82 -15.69
CA PRO A 159 9.42 -1.96 -14.25
C PRO A 159 10.65 -2.75 -13.82
N GLY A 160 11.27 -2.34 -12.70
CA GLY A 160 12.40 -3.04 -12.11
C GLY A 160 12.64 -2.61 -10.66
N ASP A 161 13.58 -3.28 -10.00
CA ASP A 161 13.90 -3.08 -8.57
C ASP A 161 14.29 -1.64 -8.22
N ASN A 162 14.79 -0.86 -9.18
CA ASN A 162 15.07 0.56 -8.94
C ASN A 162 13.82 1.44 -9.02
N SER A 163 12.84 1.14 -9.89
CA SER A 163 11.67 2.00 -10.12
C SER A 163 10.49 1.65 -9.21
N THR A 164 10.33 0.37 -8.89
CA THR A 164 9.18 -0.16 -8.13
C THR A 164 9.09 0.40 -6.71
N PRO A 165 10.19 0.56 -5.94
CA PRO A 165 10.15 1.16 -4.61
C PRO A 165 9.70 2.62 -4.65
N PHE A 166 10.18 3.43 -5.60
CA PHE A 166 9.75 4.83 -5.73
C PHE A 166 8.29 4.95 -6.17
N GLY A 167 7.84 4.08 -7.08
CA GLY A 167 6.42 4.03 -7.46
C GLY A 167 5.52 3.66 -6.28
N SER A 168 5.94 2.71 -5.45
CA SER A 168 5.20 2.31 -4.24
C SER A 168 5.24 3.40 -3.15
N TYR A 169 6.35 4.14 -3.03
CA TYR A 169 6.43 5.31 -2.14
C TYR A 169 5.51 6.45 -2.61
N ALA A 170 5.50 6.75 -3.91
CA ALA A 170 4.61 7.76 -4.49
C ALA A 170 3.13 7.39 -4.27
N PHE A 171 2.81 6.10 -4.39
CA PHE A 171 1.51 5.57 -4.00
C PHE A 171 1.20 5.89 -2.54
N LEU A 172 2.09 5.55 -1.60
CA LEU A 172 1.84 5.77 -0.16
C LEU A 172 1.61 7.23 0.18
N VAL A 173 2.43 8.16 -0.33
CA VAL A 173 2.26 9.59 -0.07
C VAL A 173 0.88 10.07 -0.54
N LYS A 174 0.48 9.73 -1.76
CA LYS A 174 -0.82 10.09 -2.32
C LYS A 174 -1.98 9.37 -1.62
N TRP A 175 -1.78 8.13 -1.20
CA TRP A 175 -2.76 7.38 -0.43
C TRP A 175 -3.00 8.01 0.93
N PHE A 176 -1.97 8.44 1.66
CA PHE A 176 -2.11 9.18 2.93
C PHE A 176 -2.73 10.57 2.75
N GLN A 177 -2.61 11.18 1.58
CA GLN A 177 -3.37 12.40 1.26
C GLN A 177 -4.85 12.11 1.08
N ARG A 178 -5.20 10.96 0.45
CA ARG A 178 -6.59 10.50 0.33
C ARG A 178 -7.15 9.98 1.64
N PHE A 179 -6.34 9.39 2.51
CA PHE A 179 -6.70 8.79 3.80
C PHE A 179 -5.93 9.43 4.97
N PRO A 180 -6.06 10.76 5.19
CA PRO A 180 -5.21 11.47 6.13
C PRO A 180 -5.49 11.13 7.59
N GLN A 181 -6.64 10.54 7.90
CA GLN A 181 -6.95 10.02 9.23
C GLN A 181 -6.02 8.89 9.68
N TYR A 182 -5.30 8.25 8.76
CA TYR A 182 -4.35 7.17 9.06
C TYR A 182 -2.89 7.63 9.16
N ARG A 183 -2.59 8.93 9.00
CA ARG A 183 -1.20 9.44 8.97
C ARG A 183 -0.43 9.21 10.27
N GLU A 184 -1.12 9.33 11.39
CA GLU A 184 -0.51 9.17 12.71
C GLU A 184 -0.40 7.70 13.14
N ASN A 185 -1.12 6.80 12.46
CA ASN A 185 -1.10 5.38 12.77
C ASN A 185 0.29 4.80 12.53
N GLU A 186 0.67 3.82 13.36
CA GLU A 186 1.92 3.09 13.15
C GLU A 186 1.85 2.34 11.81
N PHE A 187 2.82 2.61 10.94
CA PHE A 187 2.87 2.04 9.60
C PHE A 187 3.92 0.94 9.49
N TYR A 188 3.50 -0.20 8.95
CA TYR A 188 4.32 -1.37 8.71
C TYR A 188 4.21 -1.81 7.25
N ILE A 189 5.24 -2.47 6.76
CA ILE A 189 5.22 -3.11 5.44
C ILE A 189 5.51 -4.60 5.62
N ALA A 190 4.70 -5.46 5.04
CA ALA A 190 4.96 -6.89 4.95
C ALA A 190 4.82 -7.40 3.52
N GLY A 191 5.42 -8.54 3.25
CA GLY A 191 5.25 -9.20 1.97
C GLY A 191 5.97 -10.52 1.89
N GLU A 192 5.75 -11.25 0.81
CA GLU A 192 6.31 -12.59 0.62
C GLU A 192 7.01 -12.84 -0.72
N SER A 193 7.82 -13.90 -0.79
CA SER A 193 8.53 -14.32 -2.00
C SER A 193 9.50 -13.23 -2.51
N TYR A 194 9.40 -12.80 -3.77
CA TYR A 194 10.21 -11.69 -4.32
C TYR A 194 10.00 -10.36 -3.59
N SER A 195 8.96 -10.21 -2.76
CA SER A 195 8.82 -9.06 -1.86
C SER A 195 9.93 -8.97 -0.81
N GLY A 196 10.75 -10.00 -0.64
CA GLY A 196 12.03 -9.87 0.05
C GLY A 196 12.99 -8.86 -0.59
N HIS A 197 12.80 -8.49 -1.86
CA HIS A 197 13.44 -7.32 -2.49
C HIS A 197 12.60 -6.06 -2.31
N TYR A 198 11.29 -6.12 -2.61
CA TYR A 198 10.42 -4.93 -2.59
C TYR A 198 10.31 -4.28 -1.23
N VAL A 199 10.12 -5.08 -0.17
CA VAL A 199 9.83 -4.58 1.18
C VAL A 199 11.05 -3.85 1.76
N PRO A 200 12.27 -4.42 1.78
CA PRO A 200 13.44 -3.69 2.28
C PRO A 200 13.80 -2.47 1.43
N GLN A 201 13.64 -2.55 0.10
CA GLN A 201 13.92 -1.42 -0.78
C GLN A 201 12.94 -0.27 -0.54
N LEU A 202 11.64 -0.56 -0.42
CA LEU A 202 10.63 0.44 -0.08
C LEU A 202 10.86 1.01 1.33
N ALA A 203 11.20 0.17 2.31
CA ALA A 203 11.56 0.62 3.64
C ALA A 203 12.73 1.61 3.63
N ASN A 204 13.75 1.36 2.80
CA ASN A 204 14.88 2.27 2.64
C ASN A 204 14.45 3.60 2.00
N VAL A 205 13.62 3.56 0.96
CA VAL A 205 13.06 4.79 0.34
C VAL A 205 12.28 5.60 1.38
N ILE A 206 11.38 4.99 2.15
CA ILE A 206 10.62 5.68 3.20
C ILE A 206 11.55 6.30 4.24
N PHE A 207 12.56 5.57 4.69
CA PHE A 207 13.53 6.05 5.67
C PHE A 207 14.28 7.29 5.17
N ASP A 208 14.73 7.28 3.92
CA ASP A 208 15.46 8.40 3.33
C ASP A 208 14.57 9.60 3.03
N GLU A 209 13.35 9.37 2.54
CA GLU A 209 12.40 10.46 2.29
C GLU A 209 11.87 11.09 3.59
N ASN A 210 11.67 10.31 4.66
CA ASN A 210 11.26 10.84 5.97
C ASN A 210 12.27 11.84 6.58
N LYS A 211 13.57 11.73 6.25
CA LYS A 211 14.60 12.69 6.72
C LYS A 211 14.43 14.10 6.13
N LYS A 212 13.77 14.19 4.98
CA LYS A 212 13.58 15.42 4.19
C LYS A 212 12.11 15.79 4.01
N ALA A 213 11.18 14.96 4.48
CA ALA A 213 9.76 15.17 4.38
C ALA A 213 9.31 16.37 5.24
N ILE A 214 8.43 17.19 4.66
CA ILE A 214 7.55 18.06 5.45
C ILE A 214 6.51 17.20 6.18
N GLN A 215 5.91 17.75 7.24
CA GLN A 215 5.00 17.01 8.12
C GLN A 215 3.84 16.31 7.38
N GLU A 216 3.41 16.84 6.23
CA GLU A 216 2.32 16.28 5.41
C GLU A 216 2.70 14.99 4.67
N ASN A 217 3.99 14.80 4.35
CA ASN A 217 4.50 13.63 3.61
C ASN A 217 5.25 12.65 4.52
N TYR A 218 5.34 12.95 5.81
CA TYR A 218 6.00 12.09 6.79
C TYR A 218 5.16 10.83 7.03
N ILE A 219 5.78 9.65 6.94
CA ILE A 219 5.14 8.37 7.20
C ILE A 219 5.64 7.84 8.56
N ASN A 220 4.73 7.54 9.50
CA ASN A 220 5.06 6.99 10.82
C ASN A 220 5.50 5.51 10.75
N PHE A 221 6.58 5.25 10.01
CA PHE A 221 7.09 3.93 9.70
C PHE A 221 7.80 3.30 10.91
N LYS A 222 7.33 2.11 11.32
CA LYS A 222 7.84 1.40 12.51
C LYS A 222 8.69 0.18 12.18
N GLY A 223 8.47 -0.44 11.03
CA GLY A 223 9.27 -1.58 10.62
C GLY A 223 8.64 -2.37 9.49
N PHE A 224 9.30 -3.46 9.13
CA PHE A 224 8.85 -4.33 8.06
C PHE A 224 9.02 -5.81 8.41
N MET A 225 8.29 -6.67 7.71
CA MET A 225 8.36 -8.13 7.81
C MET A 225 8.46 -8.74 6.41
N VAL A 226 9.19 -9.84 6.28
CA VAL A 226 9.34 -10.55 5.01
C VAL A 226 9.06 -12.04 5.23
N GLY A 227 8.06 -12.56 4.53
CA GLY A 227 7.71 -13.98 4.44
C GLY A 227 8.40 -14.65 3.26
N GLY A 228 9.64 -15.11 3.46
CA GLY A 228 10.44 -15.77 2.41
C GLY A 228 11.38 -14.82 1.65
N TRP A 229 12.55 -15.33 1.27
CA TRP A 229 13.64 -14.57 0.65
C TRP A 229 14.03 -15.14 -0.72
N THR A 230 14.56 -14.30 -1.60
CA THR A 230 15.28 -14.74 -2.81
C THR A 230 16.76 -14.47 -2.60
N ILE A 231 17.61 -15.48 -2.80
CA ILE A 231 19.07 -15.36 -2.69
C ILE A 231 19.64 -15.51 -4.10
N MET A 232 20.39 -14.50 -4.57
CA MET A 232 21.21 -14.62 -5.77
C MET A 232 22.59 -15.15 -5.40
N TYR A 233 23.06 -16.21 -6.08
CA TYR A 233 24.35 -16.83 -5.83
C TYR A 233 25.28 -16.69 -7.03
N GLU A 234 26.57 -16.40 -6.79
CA GLU A 234 27.63 -16.70 -7.75
C GLU A 234 27.92 -18.21 -7.75
N GLY A 235 28.04 -18.82 -8.93
CA GLY A 235 28.31 -20.26 -9.07
C GLY A 235 27.08 -21.17 -9.12
N LEU A 236 25.86 -20.61 -9.10
CA LEU A 236 24.64 -21.34 -9.44
C LEU A 236 24.28 -21.18 -10.92
N THR A 237 23.70 -22.23 -11.51
CA THR A 237 23.09 -22.16 -12.83
C THR A 237 21.65 -21.71 -12.69
N PHE A 238 21.34 -20.48 -13.14
CA PHE A 238 19.98 -19.99 -13.22
C PHE A 238 19.26 -20.58 -14.43
N VAL A 239 18.05 -21.10 -14.23
CA VAL A 239 17.28 -21.80 -15.26
C VAL A 239 15.88 -21.21 -15.32
N THR A 240 15.48 -20.73 -16.50
CA THR A 240 14.10 -20.29 -16.75
C THR A 240 13.34 -21.39 -17.47
N VAL A 241 12.22 -21.84 -16.90
CA VAL A 241 11.27 -22.72 -17.58
C VAL A 241 10.19 -21.87 -18.25
N ARG A 242 10.25 -21.76 -19.58
CA ARG A 242 9.27 -20.99 -20.36
C ARG A 242 7.91 -21.69 -20.36
N GLY A 243 6.84 -20.89 -20.25
CA GLY A 243 5.46 -21.40 -20.20
C GLY A 243 5.03 -21.95 -18.82
N ALA A 244 5.89 -21.86 -17.79
CA ALA A 244 5.53 -22.18 -16.41
C ALA A 244 4.97 -20.94 -15.68
N GLY A 245 4.04 -21.15 -14.75
CA GLY A 245 3.64 -20.14 -13.75
C GLY A 245 4.33 -20.38 -12.40
N HIS A 246 3.76 -19.83 -11.31
CA HIS A 246 4.34 -19.86 -9.96
C HIS A 246 4.71 -21.26 -9.43
N GLN A 247 4.06 -22.30 -9.93
CA GLN A 247 4.34 -23.69 -9.59
C GLN A 247 4.81 -24.47 -10.81
N VAL A 248 6.12 -24.40 -11.08
CA VAL A 248 6.74 -25.00 -12.29
C VAL A 248 6.43 -26.50 -12.44
N PRO A 249 6.50 -27.37 -11.41
CA PRO A 249 6.16 -28.79 -11.57
C PRO A 249 4.68 -29.04 -11.91
N THR A 250 3.77 -28.16 -11.49
CA THR A 250 2.34 -28.28 -11.76
C THR A 250 2.00 -27.84 -13.18
N ILE A 251 2.61 -26.75 -13.65
CA ILE A 251 2.22 -26.08 -14.90
C ILE A 251 3.07 -26.54 -16.09
N ALA A 252 4.35 -26.86 -15.85
CA ALA A 252 5.28 -27.34 -16.86
C ALA A 252 5.97 -28.64 -16.39
N PRO A 253 5.21 -29.73 -16.10
CA PRO A 253 5.73 -30.94 -15.46
C PRO A 253 6.86 -31.61 -16.26
N LYS A 254 6.80 -31.55 -17.60
CA LYS A 254 7.83 -32.15 -18.48
C LYS A 254 9.15 -31.41 -18.35
N GLN A 255 9.10 -30.08 -18.40
CA GLN A 255 10.27 -29.21 -18.28
C GLN A 255 10.85 -29.26 -16.86
N ALA A 256 9.99 -29.28 -15.83
CA ALA A 256 10.40 -29.44 -14.44
C ALA A 256 11.15 -30.76 -14.21
N LEU A 257 10.60 -31.87 -14.72
CA LEU A 257 11.25 -33.19 -14.62
C LEU A 257 12.60 -33.22 -15.35
N GLN A 258 12.72 -32.51 -16.47
CA GLN A 258 13.97 -32.43 -17.20
C GLN A 258 15.04 -31.67 -16.40
N VAL A 259 14.71 -30.49 -15.87
CA VAL A 259 15.62 -29.73 -14.99
C VAL A 259 16.07 -30.61 -13.82
N ALA A 260 15.13 -31.33 -13.18
CA ALA A 260 15.45 -32.24 -12.09
C ALA A 260 16.37 -33.40 -12.53
N LYS A 261 16.14 -34.00 -13.70
CA LYS A 261 17.00 -35.07 -14.24
C LYS A 261 18.43 -34.59 -14.47
N HIS A 262 18.61 -33.48 -15.19
CA HIS A 262 19.94 -32.92 -15.48
C HIS A 262 20.69 -32.53 -14.20
N PHE A 263 19.98 -31.99 -13.21
CA PHE A 263 20.54 -31.71 -11.90
C PHE A 263 21.01 -33.00 -11.19
N LEU A 264 20.18 -34.04 -11.16
CA LEU A 264 20.49 -35.31 -10.51
C LEU A 264 21.61 -36.10 -11.21
N THR A 265 21.74 -35.97 -12.53
CA THR A 265 22.78 -36.63 -13.33
C THR A 265 24.05 -35.79 -13.46
N ASN A 266 24.06 -34.56 -12.93
CA ASN A 266 25.14 -33.59 -13.10
C ASN A 266 25.50 -33.35 -14.58
N GLU A 267 24.48 -33.33 -15.44
CA GLU A 267 24.62 -33.07 -16.87
C GLU A 267 24.24 -31.62 -17.20
N PRO A 268 24.94 -30.96 -18.13
CA PRO A 268 24.56 -29.62 -18.59
C PRO A 268 23.14 -29.62 -19.16
N LEU A 269 22.40 -28.53 -18.94
CA LEU A 269 21.08 -28.34 -19.55
C LEU A 269 21.19 -28.22 -21.08
N PRO A 270 20.13 -28.56 -21.83
CA PRO A 270 20.14 -28.44 -23.29
C PRO A 270 20.40 -27.00 -23.73
N SER A 271 21.19 -26.82 -24.80
CA SER A 271 21.52 -25.50 -25.37
C SER A 271 20.36 -24.83 -26.11
N VAL A 272 19.27 -25.57 -26.35
CA VAL A 272 18.05 -25.08 -27.00
C VAL A 272 16.87 -25.25 -26.05
N PRO A 273 16.10 -24.19 -25.78
CA PRO A 273 14.85 -24.29 -25.03
C PRO A 273 13.80 -25.06 -25.85
N TYR A 274 12.99 -25.87 -25.17
CA TYR A 274 11.76 -26.44 -25.72
C TYR A 274 10.59 -25.45 -25.58
#